data_AF-A0A1I6KUM2-F1
#
_entry.id   AF-A0A1I6KUM2-F1
#
_cell.length_a   1.000
_cell.length_b   1.000
_cell.length_c   1.000
_cell.angle_alpha   90.00
_cell.angle_beta   90.00
_cell.angle_gamma   90.00
#
_symmetry.space_group_name_H-M   'P 1'
#
loop_
_entity.id
_entity.type
_entity.pdbx_description
1 polymer ?
#
loop_
_entity_poly.entity_id
_entity_poly.type
_entity_poly.pdbx_seq_one_letter_code
_entity_poly.pdbx_strand_id
1 'polypeptide(L)'
;MAIQKERDDLWWMGQGWEDYLYWQANDPKKVEAINDLITDIRRNPWAGLGKPEPLKANWAGWWSRRITIEHRLVYRLFDMDKPGKGQAKPGKITVIQIAQARFHYGKK
;
A
#
# COMPACT_ATOMS: atom_id res chain seq x y z
N MET A 1 -4.32 -12.67 23.25
CA MET A 1 -3.16 -11.93 22.70
C MET A 1 -3.19 -12.06 21.19
N ALA A 2 -3.58 -11.00 20.48
CA ALA A 2 -3.47 -11.00 19.04
C ALA A 2 -1.99 -10.94 18.70
N ILE A 3 -1.47 -11.98 18.04
CA ILE A 3 -0.17 -11.89 17.39
C ILE A 3 -0.28 -10.72 16.43
N GLN A 4 0.38 -9.61 16.74
CA GLN A 4 0.66 -8.56 15.77
C GLN A 4 1.41 -9.26 14.63
N LYS A 5 0.68 -9.65 13.57
CA LYS A 5 1.30 -9.92 12.28
C LYS A 5 1.92 -8.60 11.86
N GLU A 6 3.19 -8.41 12.18
CA GLU A 6 3.97 -7.34 11.59
C GLU A 6 3.83 -7.51 10.08
N ARG A 7 3.32 -6.46 9.43
CA ARG A 7 3.23 -6.43 7.97
C ARG A 7 4.65 -6.18 7.48
N ASP A 8 5.40 -7.27 7.34
CA ASP A 8 6.86 -7.24 7.16
C ASP A 8 7.29 -6.72 5.79
N ASP A 9 6.40 -6.75 4.78
CA ASP A 9 6.80 -6.51 3.39
C ASP A 9 5.91 -5.50 2.63
N LEU A 10 6.55 -4.73 1.75
CA LEU A 10 5.95 -3.65 0.96
C LEU A 10 6.35 -3.81 -0.50
N TRP A 11 5.39 -4.12 -1.35
CA TRP A 11 5.60 -4.35 -2.77
C TRP A 11 5.01 -3.22 -3.59
N TRP A 12 5.74 -2.77 -4.61
CA TRP A 12 5.25 -1.81 -5.58
C TRP A 12 4.99 -2.50 -6.91
N MET A 13 3.83 -2.23 -7.51
CA MET A 13 3.67 -2.46 -8.94
C MET A 13 4.48 -1.42 -9.71
N GLY A 14 4.85 -1.72 -10.95
CA GLY A 14 5.69 -0.82 -11.77
C GLY A 14 5.17 0.62 -11.79
N GLN A 15 3.86 0.82 -12.04
CA GLN A 15 3.26 2.15 -12.06
C GLN A 15 3.34 2.86 -10.70
N GLY A 16 3.09 2.16 -9.60
CA GLY A 16 3.16 2.72 -8.26
C GLY A 16 4.59 3.12 -7.87
N TRP A 17 5.58 2.34 -8.30
CA TRP A 17 6.99 2.68 -8.10
C TRP A 17 7.39 3.94 -8.87
N GLU A 18 7.00 4.03 -10.14
CA GLU A 18 7.22 5.24 -10.96
C GLU A 18 6.54 6.48 -10.36
N ASP A 19 5.33 6.33 -9.82
CA ASP A 19 4.63 7.41 -9.11
C ASP A 19 5.41 7.90 -7.90
N TYR A 20 5.95 6.97 -7.12
CA TYR A 20 6.76 7.29 -5.95
C TYR A 20 8.06 8.01 -6.34
N LEU A 21 8.79 7.51 -7.34
CA LEU A 21 10.00 8.14 -7.87
C LEU A 21 9.70 9.53 -8.44
N TYR A 22 8.57 9.70 -9.13
CA TYR A 22 8.15 11.01 -9.60
C TYR A 22 8.00 11.99 -8.44
N TRP A 23 7.33 11.60 -7.36
CA TRP A 23 7.19 12.49 -6.20
C TRP A 23 8.52 12.79 -5.52
N GLN A 24 9.46 11.84 -5.46
CA GLN A 24 10.81 12.12 -4.94
C GLN A 24 11.52 13.23 -5.72
N ALA A 25 11.38 13.25 -7.05
CA ALA A 25 12.01 14.26 -7.90
C ALA A 25 11.26 15.62 -7.91
N ASN A 26 9.95 15.63 -7.65
CA ASN A 26 9.10 16.81 -7.92
C ASN A 26 8.46 17.44 -6.67
N ASP A 27 8.13 16.67 -5.64
CA ASP A 27 7.46 17.17 -4.44
C ASP A 27 7.69 16.25 -3.22
N PRO A 28 8.73 16.52 -2.41
CA PRO A 28 9.05 15.72 -1.23
C PRO A 28 7.92 15.62 -0.20
N LYS A 29 7.02 16.62 -0.14
CA LYS A 29 5.88 16.58 0.79
C LYS A 29 4.89 15.47 0.44
N LYS A 30 4.79 15.09 -0.85
CA LYS A 30 3.97 13.94 -1.26
C LYS A 30 4.62 12.63 -0.85
N VAL A 31 5.95 12.55 -0.88
CA VAL A 31 6.68 11.38 -0.41
C VAL A 31 6.44 11.16 1.09
N GLU A 32 6.53 12.23 1.89
CA GLU A 32 6.20 12.20 3.31
C GLU A 32 4.77 11.70 3.54
N ALA A 33 3.78 12.31 2.86
CA ALA A 33 2.38 11.88 2.97
C ALA A 33 2.17 10.41 2.57
N ILE A 34 2.84 9.92 1.52
CA ILE A 34 2.77 8.50 1.10
C ILE A 34 3.37 7.60 2.19
N ASN A 35 4.53 7.96 2.75
CA ASN A 35 5.19 7.19 3.80
C ASN A 35 4.35 7.14 5.09
N ASP A 36 3.69 8.24 5.45
CA ASP A 36 2.76 8.31 6.59
C ASP A 36 1.56 7.40 6.37
N LEU A 37 0.98 7.42 5.17
CA LEU A 37 -0.12 6.51 4.81
C LEU A 37 0.32 5.04 4.86
N ILE A 38 1.50 4.69 4.36
CA ILE A 38 2.03 3.32 4.43
C ILE A 38 2.22 2.90 5.89
N THR A 39 2.75 3.79 6.72
CA THR A 39 2.94 3.55 8.16
C THR A 39 1.61 3.34 8.88
N ASP A 40 0.57 4.12 8.56
CA ASP A 40 -0.76 3.90 9.12
C ASP A 40 -1.42 2.64 8.55
N ILE A 41 -1.27 2.33 7.26
CA ILE A 41 -1.75 1.07 6.65
C ILE A 41 -1.16 -0.13 7.37
N ARG A 42 0.09 -0.07 7.86
CA ARG A 42 0.71 -1.13 8.66
C ARG A 42 -0.01 -1.40 9.99
N ARG A 43 -0.68 -0.41 10.56
CA ARG A 43 -1.38 -0.51 11.86
C ARG A 43 -2.89 -0.69 11.70
N ASN A 44 -3.50 0.16 10.87
CA ASN A 44 -4.93 0.30 10.69
C ASN A 44 -5.27 0.16 9.21
N PRO A 45 -5.29 -1.05 8.62
CA PRO A 45 -5.33 -1.20 7.16
C PRO A 45 -6.61 -0.69 6.52
N TRP A 46 -7.75 -0.67 7.24
CA TRP A 46 -9.07 -0.38 6.69
C TRP A 46 -9.71 0.87 7.32
N ALA A 47 -8.96 1.59 8.16
CA ALA A 47 -9.38 2.79 8.87
C ALA A 47 -8.20 3.77 9.00
N GLY A 48 -8.41 4.93 9.61
CA GLY A 48 -7.33 5.88 9.90
C GLY A 48 -7.07 6.89 8.78
N LEU A 49 -5.80 7.19 8.53
CA LEU A 49 -5.37 8.32 7.72
C LEU A 49 -5.79 8.19 6.26
N GLY A 50 -6.09 9.34 5.64
CA GLY A 50 -6.40 9.42 4.22
C GLY A 50 -7.80 8.90 3.84
N LYS A 51 -8.72 8.71 4.79
CA LYS A 51 -10.12 8.28 4.51
C LYS A 51 -10.15 7.02 3.62
N PRO A 52 -9.77 5.85 4.17
CA PRO A 52 -9.71 4.62 3.38
C PRO A 52 -11.07 4.25 2.80
N GLU A 53 -11.10 3.95 1.51
CA GLU A 53 -12.31 3.61 0.76
C GLU A 53 -12.06 2.32 -0.05
N PRO A 54 -12.90 1.27 0.07
CA PRO A 54 -12.76 0.06 -0.73
C PRO A 54 -13.16 0.34 -2.18
N LEU A 55 -12.36 -0.17 -3.12
CA LEU A 55 -12.62 -0.05 -4.55
C LEU A 55 -13.54 -1.17 -5.06
N LYS A 56 -14.18 -0.95 -6.21
CA LYS A 56 -15.22 -1.83 -6.79
C LYS A 56 -14.81 -2.34 -8.17
N ALA A 57 -15.62 -3.25 -8.72
CA ALA A 57 -15.45 -3.83 -10.06
C ALA A 57 -14.05 -4.45 -10.26
N ASN A 58 -13.32 -4.06 -11.31
CA ASN A 58 -11.98 -4.59 -11.62
C ASN A 58 -10.94 -4.31 -10.51
N TRP A 59 -11.27 -3.41 -9.58
CA TRP A 59 -10.44 -3.08 -8.42
C TRP A 59 -11.01 -3.64 -7.11
N ALA A 60 -11.96 -4.59 -7.18
CA ALA A 60 -12.44 -5.28 -5.99
C ALA A 60 -11.26 -5.94 -5.22
N GLY A 61 -11.24 -5.75 -3.90
CA GLY A 61 -10.13 -6.18 -3.04
C GLY A 61 -9.00 -5.15 -2.91
N TRP A 62 -9.01 -4.07 -3.68
CA TRP A 62 -8.14 -2.91 -3.50
C TRP A 62 -8.82 -1.83 -2.66
N TRP A 63 -7.99 -0.98 -2.08
CA TRP A 63 -8.37 0.14 -1.24
C TRP A 63 -7.66 1.40 -1.70
N SER A 64 -8.30 2.54 -1.51
CA SER A 64 -7.71 3.84 -1.80
C SER A 64 -7.63 4.70 -0.55
N ARG A 65 -6.57 5.50 -0.43
CA ARG A 65 -6.42 6.56 0.56
C ARG A 65 -6.00 7.85 -0.11
N ARG A 66 -6.45 8.97 0.43
CA ARG A 66 -6.17 10.34 -0.04
C ARG A 66 -4.74 10.72 0.34
N ILE A 67 -3.92 10.96 -0.67
CA ILE A 67 -2.64 11.69 -0.53
C ILE A 67 -2.96 13.19 -0.57
N THR A 68 -3.76 13.60 -1.54
CA THR A 68 -4.35 14.95 -1.63
C THR A 68 -5.83 14.84 -1.98
N ILE A 69 -6.48 15.97 -2.28
CA ILE A 69 -7.83 15.98 -2.86
C ILE A 69 -7.86 15.18 -4.16
N GLU A 70 -6.82 15.29 -4.98
CA GLU A 70 -6.73 14.69 -6.31
C GLU A 70 -6.08 13.29 -6.29
N HIS A 71 -4.94 13.13 -5.62
CA HIS A 71 -4.14 11.91 -5.72
C HIS A 71 -4.52 10.89 -4.66
N ARG A 72 -4.43 9.61 -5.03
CA ARG A 72 -4.72 8.47 -4.17
C ARG A 72 -3.55 7.51 -4.12
N LEU A 73 -3.32 6.95 -2.93
CA LEU A 73 -2.54 5.74 -2.74
C LEU A 73 -3.51 4.56 -2.87
N VAL A 74 -3.29 3.71 -3.86
CA VAL A 74 -4.11 2.51 -4.11
C VAL A 74 -3.32 1.28 -3.70
N TYR A 75 -3.88 0.48 -2.79
CA TYR A 75 -3.19 -0.67 -2.20
C TYR A 75 -4.11 -1.85 -1.94
N ARG A 76 -3.52 -3.02 -1.70
CA ARG A 76 -4.19 -4.19 -1.13
C ARG A 76 -3.28 -4.91 -0.15
N LEU A 77 -3.87 -5.77 0.67
CA LEU A 77 -3.14 -6.71 1.51
C LEU A 77 -3.29 -8.12 0.97
N PHE A 78 -2.23 -8.91 1.02
CA PHE A 78 -2.31 -10.35 0.79
C PHE A 78 -1.28 -11.08 1.67
N ASP A 79 -1.60 -12.33 2.02
CA ASP A 79 -0.70 -13.18 2.79
C ASP A 79 0.17 -14.02 1.84
N MET A 80 1.44 -14.15 2.19
CA MET A 80 2.40 -15.06 1.57
C MET A 80 2.99 -16.00 2.60
N ASP A 81 3.45 -17.16 2.15
CA ASP A 81 4.23 -18.05 3.01
C ASP A 81 5.62 -17.45 3.22
N LYS A 82 6.06 -17.42 4.49
CA LYS A 82 7.40 -17.02 4.88
C LYS A 82 8.35 -18.14 4.43
N PRO A 83 9.31 -17.86 3.52
CA PRO A 83 10.28 -18.87 3.14
C PRO A 83 11.11 -19.26 4.36
N GLY A 84 10.92 -20.47 4.86
CA GLY A 84 11.65 -21.00 6.01
C GLY A 84 12.88 -21.77 5.57
N LYS A 85 14.06 -21.42 6.09
CA LYS A 85 15.16 -22.38 6.17
C LYS A 85 14.81 -23.39 7.26
N GLY A 86 14.25 -24.54 6.88
CA GLY A 86 14.16 -25.73 7.73
C GLY A 86 13.16 -25.69 8.90
N GLN A 87 12.08 -24.90 8.84
CA GLN A 87 11.04 -24.91 9.89
C GLN A 87 9.81 -25.74 9.49
N ALA A 88 9.30 -26.54 10.44
CA ALA A 88 8.21 -27.51 10.27
C ALA A 88 6.82 -26.90 10.01
N LYS A 89 6.66 -25.57 10.09
CA LYS A 89 5.45 -24.84 9.66
C LYS A 89 5.86 -23.50 9.04
N PRO A 90 5.52 -23.20 7.77
CA PRO A 90 5.80 -21.89 7.20
C PRO A 90 4.98 -20.82 7.94
N GLY A 91 5.65 -19.80 8.47
CA GLY A 91 4.97 -18.60 8.95
C GLY A 91 4.25 -17.88 7.80
N LYS A 92 3.34 -16.94 8.07
CA LYS A 92 2.76 -16.08 7.04
C LYS A 92 3.30 -14.66 7.14
N ILE A 93 3.66 -14.07 6.00
CA ILE A 93 3.97 -12.66 5.85
C ILE A 93 2.73 -11.98 5.27
N THR A 94 2.30 -10.86 5.85
CA THR A 94 1.29 -10.01 5.20
C THR A 94 2.01 -8.91 4.43
N VAL A 95 1.76 -8.86 3.12
CA VAL A 95 2.37 -7.89 2.20
C VAL A 95 1.39 -6.75 1.94
N ILE A 96 1.89 -5.52 1.97
CA ILE A 96 1.20 -4.35 1.43
C ILE A 96 1.62 -4.21 -0.04
N GLN A 97 0.70 -4.39 -0.99
CA GLN A 97 0.98 -4.11 -2.39
C GLN A 97 0.42 -2.75 -2.79
N ILE A 98 1.25 -1.87 -3.33
CA ILE A 98 0.84 -0.57 -3.86
C ILE A 98 0.76 -0.64 -5.39
N ALA A 99 -0.41 -0.32 -5.95
CA ALA A 99 -0.62 -0.24 -7.39
C ALA A 99 -0.30 1.14 -7.97
N GLN A 100 -0.61 2.20 -7.22
CA GLN A 100 -0.61 3.58 -7.70
C GLN A 100 -0.42 4.55 -6.53
N ALA A 101 0.28 5.65 -6.75
CA ALA A 101 0.46 6.72 -5.75
C ALA A 101 0.32 8.14 -6.34
N ARG A 102 -0.21 8.25 -7.56
CA ARG A 102 -0.46 9.51 -8.25
C ARG A 102 -1.67 9.37 -9.16
N PHE A 103 -2.45 10.43 -9.34
CA PHE A 103 -3.47 10.44 -10.38
C PHE A 103 -2.81 10.71 -11.74
N HIS A 104 -3.15 9.91 -12.75
CA HIS A 104 -2.60 10.05 -14.10
C HIS A 104 -3.64 10.71 -15.00
N TYR A 105 -3.38 11.94 -15.40
CA TYR A 105 -4.22 12.64 -16.37
C TYR A 105 -4.18 11.93 -17.73
N GLY A 106 -5.34 11.70 -18.34
CA GLY A 106 -5.44 11.31 -19.75
C GLY A 106 -5.33 9.81 -20.08
N LYS A 107 -5.18 8.91 -19.10
CA LYS A 107 -5.37 7.47 -19.33
C LYS A 107 -6.86 7.12 -19.22
N LYS A 108 -7.58 7.14 -20.35
CA LYS A 108 -8.84 6.40 -20.53
C LYS A 108 -8.53 5.00 -21.04
#